data_AF-B4D3M1-F1
#
_entry.id   AF-B4D3M1-F1
#
_cell.length_a   1.000
_cell.length_b   1.000
_cell.length_c   1.000
_cell.angle_alpha   90.00
_cell.angle_beta   90.00
_cell.angle_gamma   90.00
#
_symmetry.space_group_name_H-M   'P 1'
#
loop_
_entity.id
_entity.type
_entity.pdbx_description
1 polymer ?
#
loop_
_entity_poly.entity_id
_entity_poly.type
_entity_poly.pdbx_seq_one_letter_code
_entity_poly.pdbx_strand_id
1 'polypeptide(L)'
;MKQLLTLLLGIAVFQSAAFAGPDEYTGDVKDVRVVRSREQHPGASLLWEPYIAQWKPKHLVVAYGAGIPGKTDMGDIYASVSTNDGDTWSEPAFIFDHNQRFGSLQFGYANPVLFKPPGQDVLWCFAMRCSMNYQHSEDSQLVGAFSADGGRSWTPVELAMHYTGPLIIVAGIQQIMENGQPRYLLPAHRNTRRNDPLGSRDQFMLSSTSLLEWRLAGHIPQPESGPVFLHEGNLAPGDAPGELKLVMRTATAG
;
A
#
# COMPACT_ATOMS: atom_id res chain seq x y z
N MET A 1 -6.60 92.74 10.86
CA MET A 1 -5.18 92.79 11.27
C MET A 1 -4.87 91.49 12.01
N LYS A 2 -3.75 90.84 11.68
CA LYS A 2 -3.20 89.55 12.16
C LYS A 2 -3.42 88.36 11.21
N GLN A 3 -2.43 88.21 10.34
CA GLN A 3 -2.06 87.00 9.61
C GLN A 3 -1.83 85.85 10.60
N LEU A 4 -2.31 84.65 10.28
CA LEU A 4 -1.86 83.42 10.92
C LEU A 4 -1.34 82.47 9.84
N LEU A 5 -0.01 82.46 9.73
CA LEU A 5 0.77 81.48 8.99
C LEU A 5 0.51 80.10 9.62
N THR A 6 -0.17 79.21 8.91
CA THR A 6 -0.33 77.82 9.38
C THR A 6 0.75 76.98 8.71
N LEU A 7 1.74 76.59 9.52
CA LEU A 7 2.84 75.70 9.18
C LEU A 7 2.27 74.28 8.97
N LEU A 8 2.25 73.79 7.73
CA LEU A 8 1.93 72.40 7.39
C LEU A 8 3.12 71.52 7.80
N LEU A 9 3.00 70.84 8.94
CA LEU A 9 3.93 69.81 9.38
C LEU A 9 3.64 68.54 8.57
N GLY A 10 4.51 68.19 7.63
CA GLY A 10 4.44 66.93 6.88
C GLY A 10 4.76 65.76 7.81
N ILE A 11 3.77 64.90 8.07
CA ILE A 11 4.00 63.60 8.71
C ILE A 11 4.49 62.65 7.62
N ALA A 12 5.79 62.33 7.64
CA ALA A 12 6.34 61.23 6.87
C ALA A 12 5.87 59.91 7.49
N VAL A 13 4.93 59.23 6.83
CA VAL A 13 4.57 57.85 7.17
C VAL A 13 5.69 56.95 6.66
N PHE A 14 6.59 56.55 7.54
CA PHE A 14 7.48 55.43 7.27
C PHE A 14 6.63 54.16 7.26
N GLN A 15 6.30 53.65 6.07
CA GLN A 15 5.86 52.26 5.93
C GLN A 15 7.05 51.39 6.30
N SER A 16 7.04 50.83 7.52
CA SER A 16 7.89 49.69 7.80
C SER A 16 7.44 48.56 6.88
N ALA A 17 8.22 48.30 5.84
CA ALA A 17 8.17 47.03 5.15
C ALA A 17 8.39 45.95 6.21
N ALA A 18 7.30 45.32 6.65
CA ALA A 18 7.37 44.10 7.40
C ALA A 18 8.03 43.10 6.45
N PHE A 19 9.32 42.88 6.62
CA PHE A 19 9.98 41.71 6.10
C PHE A 19 9.24 40.53 6.70
N ALA A 20 8.41 39.86 5.88
CA ALA A 20 7.97 38.52 6.20
C ALA A 20 9.25 37.72 6.44
N GLY A 21 9.49 37.35 7.69
CA GLY A 21 10.56 36.41 8.02
C GLY A 21 10.32 35.14 7.19
N PRO A 22 11.39 34.39 6.83
CA PRO A 22 11.20 33.11 6.18
C PRO A 22 10.26 32.28 7.06
N ASP A 23 9.10 31.91 6.51
CA ASP A 23 8.16 31.03 7.21
C ASP A 23 8.96 29.83 7.72
N GLU A 24 8.95 29.62 9.03
CA GLU A 24 9.68 28.54 9.67
C GLU A 24 9.18 27.22 9.06
N TYR A 25 10.06 26.50 8.37
CA TYR A 25 9.68 25.25 7.70
C TYR A 25 9.23 24.23 8.75
N THR A 26 7.93 23.97 8.79
CA THR A 26 7.29 23.04 9.74
C THR A 26 7.19 21.61 9.20
N GLY A 27 7.72 21.35 7.99
CA GLY A 27 7.63 20.08 7.29
C GLY A 27 6.66 20.10 6.10
N ASP A 28 6.68 19.03 5.30
CA ASP A 28 5.81 18.89 4.12
C ASP A 28 4.38 18.44 4.48
N VAL A 29 4.18 17.91 5.68
CA VAL A 29 2.89 17.42 6.17
C VAL A 29 2.07 18.59 6.70
N LYS A 30 1.03 18.96 5.97
CA LYS A 30 0.14 20.08 6.32
C LYS A 30 -1.12 19.65 7.06
N ASP A 31 -1.50 18.39 6.92
CA ASP A 31 -2.72 17.86 7.50
C ASP A 31 -2.60 16.37 7.79
N VAL A 32 -3.29 15.92 8.84
CA VAL A 32 -3.31 14.52 9.28
C VAL A 32 -4.76 14.11 9.49
N ARG A 33 -5.12 12.97 8.92
CA ARG A 33 -6.41 12.30 9.14
C ARG A 33 -6.14 10.90 9.64
N VAL A 34 -6.85 10.50 10.69
CA VAL A 34 -6.79 9.14 11.23
C VAL A 34 -7.88 8.33 10.53
N VAL A 35 -7.46 7.31 9.78
CA VAL A 35 -8.40 6.35 9.17
C VAL A 35 -8.99 5.45 10.25
N ARG A 36 -8.12 4.89 11.10
CA ARG A 36 -8.50 3.97 12.17
C ARG A 36 -7.43 3.88 13.25
N SER A 37 -7.88 3.60 14.47
CA SER A 37 -7.05 3.33 15.65
C SER A 37 -7.24 1.88 16.13
N ARG A 38 -6.26 1.32 16.83
CA ARG A 38 -6.35 -0.03 17.39
C ARG A 38 -7.52 -0.16 18.39
N GLU A 39 -7.84 0.89 19.12
CA GLU A 39 -8.95 0.94 20.08
C GLU A 39 -10.32 0.73 19.40
N GLN A 40 -10.41 1.00 18.10
CA GLN A 40 -11.60 0.77 17.28
C GLN A 40 -11.65 -0.64 16.67
N HIS A 41 -10.69 -1.51 17.02
CA HIS A 41 -10.56 -2.91 16.62
C HIS A 41 -10.36 -3.80 17.86
N PRO A 42 -11.40 -4.02 18.68
CA PRO A 42 -11.28 -4.83 19.88
C PRO A 42 -10.85 -6.26 19.51
N GLY A 43 -9.77 -6.72 20.14
CA GLY A 43 -9.19 -8.05 19.88
C GLY A 43 -8.02 -8.05 18.90
N ALA A 44 -7.79 -6.96 18.16
CA ALA A 44 -6.59 -6.84 17.31
C ALA A 44 -5.35 -6.55 18.16
N SER A 45 -4.26 -7.29 17.93
CA SER A 45 -2.96 -7.03 18.56
C SER A 45 -2.25 -5.80 17.98
N LEU A 46 -2.46 -5.53 16.69
CA LEU A 46 -1.91 -4.39 15.95
C LEU A 46 -2.76 -4.05 14.72
N LEU A 47 -2.53 -2.87 14.14
CA LEU A 47 -2.95 -2.52 12.78
C LEU A 47 -1.68 -2.28 11.95
N TRP A 48 -1.60 -2.79 10.72
CA TRP A 48 -0.39 -2.65 9.87
C TRP A 48 -0.70 -2.48 8.38
N GLU A 49 0.36 -2.12 7.65
CA GLU A 49 0.46 -2.12 6.19
C GLU A 49 -0.78 -1.51 5.51
N PRO A 50 -1.08 -0.24 5.78
CA PRO A 50 -2.18 0.43 5.09
C PRO A 50 -1.83 0.62 3.62
N TYR A 51 -2.79 0.37 2.75
CA TYR A 51 -2.71 0.65 1.34
C TYR A 51 -3.90 1.50 0.92
N ILE A 52 -3.65 2.64 0.27
CA ILE A 52 -4.69 3.57 -0.17
C ILE A 52 -4.85 3.55 -1.70
N ALA A 53 -6.09 3.58 -2.16
CA ALA A 53 -6.42 3.75 -3.57
C ALA A 53 -7.60 4.73 -3.73
N GLN A 54 -7.59 5.49 -4.81
CA GLN A 54 -8.71 6.32 -5.21
C GLN A 54 -9.60 5.55 -6.19
N TRP A 55 -10.89 5.41 -5.86
CA TRP A 55 -11.87 4.79 -6.76
C TRP A 55 -12.32 5.78 -7.83
N LYS A 56 -12.68 7.00 -7.40
CA LYS A 56 -13.12 8.16 -8.19
C LYS A 56 -12.83 9.45 -7.38
N PRO A 57 -13.01 10.66 -7.94
CA PRO A 57 -12.75 11.90 -7.21
C PRO A 57 -13.41 11.92 -5.82
N LYS A 58 -12.63 12.30 -4.79
CA LYS A 58 -13.01 12.33 -3.36
C LYS A 58 -13.44 10.99 -2.75
N HIS A 59 -13.33 9.88 -3.49
CA HIS A 59 -13.64 8.54 -3.03
C HIS A 59 -12.35 7.76 -2.82
N LEU A 60 -11.93 7.69 -1.56
CA LEU A 60 -10.72 6.97 -1.13
C LEU A 60 -11.12 5.65 -0.46
N VAL A 61 -10.33 4.62 -0.70
CA VAL A 61 -10.44 3.32 -0.03
C VAL A 61 -9.10 3.02 0.58
N VAL A 62 -9.08 2.72 1.87
CA VAL A 62 -7.87 2.28 2.58
C VAL A 62 -8.10 0.85 3.03
N ALA A 63 -7.24 -0.05 2.59
CA ALA A 63 -7.14 -1.40 3.12
C ALA A 63 -6.01 -1.49 4.16
N TYR A 64 -6.17 -2.30 5.19
CA TYR A 64 -5.17 -2.49 6.23
C TYR A 64 -5.36 -3.83 6.94
N GLY A 65 -4.30 -4.33 7.59
CA GLY A 65 -4.36 -5.54 8.40
C GLY A 65 -4.78 -5.26 9.84
N ALA A 66 -5.50 -6.18 10.48
CA ALA A 66 -5.78 -6.18 11.93
C ALA A 66 -5.42 -7.52 12.60
N GLY A 67 -4.55 -7.47 13.61
CA GLY A 67 -3.66 -8.60 13.90
C GLY A 67 -4.26 -9.60 14.85
N ILE A 68 -4.10 -10.89 14.60
CA ILE A 68 -4.57 -11.91 15.53
C ILE A 68 -3.59 -12.00 16.71
N PRO A 69 -4.07 -11.95 17.96
CA PRO A 69 -3.22 -12.17 19.13
C PRO A 69 -2.48 -13.51 19.05
N GLY A 70 -1.16 -13.47 19.24
CA GLY A 70 -0.27 -14.65 19.15
C GLY A 70 0.25 -14.95 17.74
N LYS A 71 -0.21 -14.24 16.70
CA LYS A 71 0.42 -14.22 15.38
C LYS A 71 1.41 -13.05 15.28
N THR A 72 2.45 -13.22 14.48
CA THR A 72 3.47 -12.18 14.28
C THR A 72 2.97 -11.07 13.36
N ASP A 73 2.46 -11.43 12.18
CA ASP A 73 2.18 -10.53 11.06
C ASP A 73 0.96 -10.98 10.24
N MET A 74 0.04 -11.71 10.87
CA MET A 74 -1.16 -12.25 10.23
C MET A 74 -2.43 -11.84 10.96
N GLY A 75 -3.49 -11.63 10.20
CA GLY A 75 -4.83 -11.41 10.76
C GLY A 75 -5.91 -11.21 9.71
N ASP A 76 -6.81 -10.28 9.96
CA ASP A 76 -7.85 -9.89 9.02
C ASP A 76 -7.36 -8.82 8.07
N ILE A 77 -7.97 -8.73 6.89
CA ILE A 77 -7.84 -7.55 6.02
C ILE A 77 -9.18 -6.81 6.01
N TYR A 78 -9.13 -5.54 6.37
CA TYR A 78 -10.27 -4.63 6.37
C TYR A 78 -10.13 -3.55 5.30
N ALA A 79 -11.25 -2.94 4.92
CA ALA A 79 -11.31 -1.71 4.14
C ALA A 79 -12.19 -0.65 4.81
N SER A 80 -11.70 0.58 4.87
CA SER A 80 -12.48 1.79 5.22
C SER A 80 -12.60 2.71 4.01
N VAL A 81 -13.76 3.35 3.86
CA VAL A 81 -14.07 4.19 2.72
C VAL A 81 -14.29 5.63 3.16
N SER A 82 -13.74 6.58 2.42
CA SER A 82 -14.10 7.98 2.49
C SER A 82 -14.73 8.42 1.17
N THR A 83 -15.80 9.22 1.24
CA THR A 83 -16.42 9.88 0.07
C THR A 83 -16.30 11.40 0.13
N ASN A 84 -15.45 11.91 1.02
CA ASN A 84 -15.15 13.31 1.23
C ASN A 84 -13.64 13.54 1.37
N ASP A 85 -12.86 12.86 0.51
CA ASP A 85 -11.42 13.08 0.37
C ASP A 85 -10.59 12.88 1.66
N GLY A 86 -11.03 11.94 2.50
CA GLY A 86 -10.34 11.55 3.72
C GLY A 86 -10.76 12.29 4.99
N ASP A 87 -11.72 13.21 4.91
CA ASP A 87 -12.22 13.94 6.09
C ASP A 87 -12.94 13.02 7.09
N THR A 88 -13.75 12.08 6.60
CA THR A 88 -14.38 11.05 7.42
C THR A 88 -14.28 9.69 6.78
N TRP A 89 -14.21 8.64 7.61
CA TRP A 89 -14.05 7.25 7.19
C TRP A 89 -15.21 6.40 7.69
N SER A 90 -15.66 5.46 6.86
CA SER A 90 -16.69 4.49 7.23
C SER A 90 -16.21 3.50 8.29
N GLU A 91 -17.17 2.84 8.93
CA GLU A 91 -16.88 1.58 9.60
C GLU A 91 -16.26 0.59 8.61
N PRO A 92 -15.31 -0.25 9.07
CA PRO A 92 -14.55 -1.11 8.18
C PRO A 92 -15.36 -2.33 7.74
N ALA A 93 -15.27 -2.65 6.46
CA ALA A 93 -15.76 -3.89 5.89
C ALA A 93 -14.63 -4.92 5.83
N PHE A 94 -14.95 -6.20 6.01
CA PHE A 94 -13.98 -7.26 5.73
C PHE A 94 -13.71 -7.35 4.23
N ILE A 95 -12.43 -7.43 3.88
CA ILE A 95 -11.98 -7.97 2.59
C ILE A 95 -11.72 -9.46 2.76
N PHE A 96 -10.99 -9.82 3.82
CA PHE A 96 -10.69 -11.19 4.20
C PHE A 96 -10.82 -11.37 5.71
N ASP A 97 -11.66 -12.32 6.14
CA ASP A 97 -11.95 -12.64 7.54
C ASP A 97 -11.29 -13.97 7.91
N HIS A 98 -10.43 -13.95 8.92
CA HIS A 98 -9.75 -15.14 9.41
C HIS A 98 -10.71 -16.13 10.07
N ASN A 99 -11.90 -15.72 10.49
CA ASN A 99 -12.94 -16.62 11.01
C ASN A 99 -13.60 -17.45 9.92
N GLN A 100 -13.47 -17.05 8.65
CA GLN A 100 -13.97 -17.82 7.53
C GLN A 100 -13.20 -19.14 7.39
N ARG A 101 -13.95 -20.25 7.42
CA ARG A 101 -13.42 -21.60 7.24
C ARG A 101 -13.57 -22.07 5.81
N PHE A 102 -12.56 -22.81 5.34
CA PHE A 102 -12.52 -23.48 4.05
C PHE A 102 -12.41 -24.99 4.30
N GLY A 103 -13.56 -25.60 4.66
CA GLY A 103 -13.58 -26.95 5.21
C GLY A 103 -12.89 -27.00 6.57
N SER A 104 -11.86 -27.84 6.72
CA SER A 104 -11.05 -27.92 7.93
C SER A 104 -9.95 -26.87 8.01
N LEU A 105 -9.73 -26.11 6.93
CA LEU A 105 -8.69 -25.08 6.85
C LEU A 105 -9.22 -23.73 7.31
N GLN A 106 -8.32 -22.95 7.89
CA GLN A 106 -8.53 -21.57 8.30
C GLN A 106 -7.24 -20.81 8.00
N PHE A 107 -7.37 -19.55 7.56
CA PHE A 107 -6.24 -18.74 7.13
C PHE A 107 -6.19 -17.43 7.89
N GLY A 108 -4.97 -16.96 8.16
CA GLY A 108 -4.71 -15.56 8.45
C GLY A 108 -4.16 -14.88 7.21
N TYR A 109 -4.38 -13.57 7.11
CA TYR A 109 -4.06 -12.78 5.94
C TYR A 109 -3.06 -11.68 6.27
N ALA A 110 -2.35 -11.20 5.26
CA ALA A 110 -1.34 -10.16 5.41
C ALA A 110 -1.19 -9.30 4.17
N ASN A 111 -0.70 -8.07 4.39
CA ASN A 111 -0.24 -7.08 3.41
C ASN A 111 -1.21 -6.87 2.24
N PRO A 112 -2.26 -6.07 2.45
CA PRO A 112 -3.19 -5.73 1.39
C PRO A 112 -2.55 -4.77 0.38
N VAL A 113 -2.82 -5.00 -0.90
CA VAL A 113 -2.44 -4.15 -2.02
C VAL A 113 -3.69 -3.83 -2.82
N LEU A 114 -4.06 -2.55 -2.86
CA LEU A 114 -5.20 -2.09 -3.65
C LEU A 114 -4.76 -1.69 -5.06
N PHE A 115 -5.58 -2.03 -6.05
CA PHE A 115 -5.35 -1.63 -7.44
C PHE A 115 -6.65 -1.29 -8.17
N LYS A 116 -6.73 -0.09 -8.72
CA LYS A 116 -7.85 0.40 -9.54
C LYS A 116 -7.40 0.46 -11.00
N PRO A 117 -7.79 -0.50 -11.85
CA PRO A 117 -7.42 -0.45 -13.26
C PRO A 117 -7.98 0.83 -13.91
N PRO A 118 -7.19 1.55 -14.73
CA PRO A 118 -7.67 2.70 -15.47
C PRO A 118 -8.90 2.37 -16.31
N GLY A 119 -9.92 3.22 -16.25
CA GLY A 119 -11.13 3.09 -17.07
C GLY A 119 -12.10 1.97 -16.65
N GLN A 120 -11.86 1.27 -15.53
CA GLN A 120 -12.77 0.23 -15.03
C GLN A 120 -13.38 0.63 -13.69
N ASP A 121 -14.67 0.38 -13.48
CA ASP A 121 -15.36 0.60 -12.20
C ASP A 121 -15.27 -0.63 -11.29
N VAL A 122 -14.04 -1.07 -11.04
CA VAL A 122 -13.70 -2.17 -10.14
C VAL A 122 -12.43 -1.84 -9.37
N LEU A 123 -12.37 -2.18 -8.09
CA LEU A 123 -11.16 -2.08 -7.27
C LEU A 123 -10.76 -3.48 -6.83
N TRP A 124 -9.50 -3.82 -7.04
CA TRP A 124 -8.92 -5.07 -6.62
C TRP A 124 -8.20 -4.90 -5.29
N CYS A 125 -8.27 -5.92 -4.45
CA CYS A 125 -7.38 -6.12 -3.33
C CYS A 125 -6.66 -7.45 -3.52
N PHE A 126 -5.33 -7.39 -3.57
CA PHE A 126 -4.48 -8.55 -3.46
C PHE A 126 -3.92 -8.61 -2.05
N ALA A 127 -3.86 -9.80 -1.48
CA ALA A 127 -3.27 -10.01 -0.16
C ALA A 127 -2.55 -11.35 -0.15
N MET A 128 -1.94 -11.65 0.97
CA MET A 128 -1.43 -12.96 1.31
C MET A 128 -2.43 -13.73 2.14
N ARG A 129 -2.51 -15.05 1.98
CA ARG A 129 -3.10 -15.98 2.97
C ARG A 129 -2.07 -17.02 3.39
N CYS A 130 -2.02 -17.30 4.69
CA CYS A 130 -1.23 -18.41 5.24
C CYS A 130 -2.10 -19.20 6.23
N SER A 131 -1.85 -20.51 6.32
CA SER A 131 -2.63 -21.37 7.20
C SER A 131 -2.46 -20.96 8.66
N MET A 132 -3.56 -21.01 9.43
CA MET A 132 -3.59 -20.60 10.84
C MET A 132 -2.72 -21.45 11.77
N ASN A 133 -2.13 -22.55 11.30
CA ASN A 133 -1.13 -23.31 12.07
C ASN A 133 0.25 -22.63 12.10
N TYR A 134 0.57 -21.75 11.15
CA TYR A 134 1.83 -21.01 11.14
C TYR A 134 1.81 -19.81 12.09
N GLN A 135 2.95 -19.47 12.67
CA GLN A 135 3.07 -18.29 13.54
C GLN A 135 3.13 -16.97 12.75
N HIS A 136 3.61 -17.02 11.51
CA HIS A 136 3.89 -15.86 10.65
C HIS A 136 3.55 -16.15 9.18
N SER A 137 3.46 -15.10 8.37
CA SER A 137 2.98 -15.14 6.98
C SER A 137 4.02 -15.57 5.93
N GLU A 138 5.24 -15.95 6.31
CA GLU A 138 6.31 -16.28 5.35
C GLU A 138 5.97 -17.43 4.37
N ASP A 139 5.05 -18.32 4.72
CA ASP A 139 4.61 -19.44 3.86
C ASP A 139 3.27 -19.12 3.15
N SER A 140 3.09 -17.85 2.77
CA SER A 140 1.83 -17.35 2.20
C SER A 140 1.65 -17.64 0.72
N GLN A 141 0.38 -17.70 0.31
CA GLN A 141 -0.06 -17.70 -1.08
C GLN A 141 -0.77 -16.38 -1.42
N LEU A 142 -0.74 -15.98 -2.69
CA LEU A 142 -1.50 -14.83 -3.18
C LEU A 142 -3.01 -15.14 -3.17
N VAL A 143 -3.80 -14.17 -2.72
CA VAL A 143 -5.27 -14.17 -2.84
C VAL A 143 -5.76 -12.85 -3.43
N GLY A 144 -6.93 -12.90 -4.05
CA GLY A 144 -7.58 -11.73 -4.64
C GLY A 144 -9.03 -11.59 -4.18
N ALA A 145 -9.47 -10.34 -4.07
CA ALA A 145 -10.86 -9.97 -3.98
C ALA A 145 -11.09 -8.71 -4.83
N PHE A 146 -12.31 -8.50 -5.30
CA PHE A 146 -12.68 -7.26 -5.96
C PHE A 146 -13.89 -6.62 -5.30
N SER A 147 -14.00 -5.31 -5.45
CA SER A 147 -15.16 -4.51 -5.09
C SER A 147 -15.73 -3.85 -6.34
N ALA A 148 -17.05 -3.90 -6.51
CA ALA A 148 -17.77 -3.21 -7.57
C ALA A 148 -18.54 -1.96 -7.06
N ASP A 149 -18.45 -1.66 -5.76
CA ASP A 149 -19.26 -0.64 -5.08
C ASP A 149 -18.43 0.42 -4.32
N GLY A 150 -17.14 0.53 -4.66
CA GLY A 150 -16.26 1.53 -4.05
C GLY A 150 -15.63 1.10 -2.74
N GLY A 151 -15.40 -0.21 -2.54
CA GLY A 151 -14.74 -0.77 -1.37
C GLY A 151 -15.66 -1.01 -0.16
N ARG A 152 -16.98 -0.93 -0.36
CA ARG A 152 -17.97 -1.15 0.71
C ARG A 152 -18.30 -2.63 0.90
N SER A 153 -18.25 -3.39 -0.18
CA SER A 153 -18.31 -4.85 -0.18
C SER A 153 -17.23 -5.44 -1.08
N TRP A 154 -16.83 -6.67 -0.76
CA TRP A 154 -15.72 -7.37 -1.40
C TRP A 154 -16.13 -8.81 -1.74
N THR A 155 -15.78 -9.23 -2.94
CA THR A 155 -16.01 -10.59 -3.45
C THR A 155 -14.65 -11.27 -3.63
N PRO A 156 -14.31 -12.28 -2.80
CA PRO A 156 -13.11 -13.09 -2.99
C PRO A 156 -13.16 -13.84 -4.32
N VAL A 157 -12.00 -14.00 -4.95
CA VAL A 157 -11.83 -14.80 -6.17
C VAL A 157 -10.63 -15.73 -6.03
N GLU A 158 -10.74 -16.92 -6.60
CA GLU A 158 -9.59 -17.82 -6.72
C GLU A 158 -8.76 -17.41 -7.93
N LEU A 159 -7.44 -17.32 -7.72
CA LEU A 159 -6.49 -16.89 -8.75
C LEU A 159 -5.88 -18.11 -9.45
N ALA A 160 -5.68 -17.99 -10.76
CA ALA A 160 -4.88 -18.94 -11.52
C ALA A 160 -3.40 -18.61 -11.34
N MET A 161 -2.70 -19.39 -10.50
CA MET A 161 -1.28 -19.20 -10.22
C MET A 161 -0.42 -20.15 -11.05
N HIS A 162 0.49 -19.59 -11.85
CA HIS A 162 1.56 -20.33 -12.54
C HIS A 162 2.92 -20.20 -11.86
N TYR A 163 2.95 -19.56 -10.70
CA TYR A 163 4.08 -19.58 -9.77
C TYR A 163 3.78 -20.59 -8.67
N THR A 164 4.74 -21.44 -8.34
CA THR A 164 4.65 -22.38 -7.22
C THR A 164 5.69 -22.02 -6.17
N GLY A 165 5.22 -21.70 -4.98
CA GLY A 165 6.06 -21.33 -3.85
C GLY A 165 5.39 -20.29 -2.97
N PRO A 166 5.93 -20.05 -1.77
CA PRO A 166 5.45 -18.98 -0.93
C PRO A 166 5.88 -17.63 -1.48
N LEU A 167 5.08 -16.61 -1.21
CA LEU A 167 5.32 -15.25 -1.67
C LEU A 167 4.84 -14.23 -0.64
N ILE A 168 5.48 -13.07 -0.69
CA ILE A 168 5.17 -11.89 0.09
C ILE A 168 5.04 -10.70 -0.84
N ILE A 169 3.91 -10.02 -0.74
CA ILE A 169 3.66 -8.74 -1.42
C ILE A 169 3.60 -7.62 -0.38
N VAL A 170 3.99 -6.43 -0.79
CA VAL A 170 3.93 -5.20 0.02
C VAL A 170 3.63 -4.01 -0.89
N ALA A 171 4.23 -4.00 -2.08
CA ALA A 171 4.10 -2.89 -3.02
C ALA A 171 2.95 -3.06 -4.01
N GLY A 172 2.60 -1.92 -4.60
CA GLY A 172 1.55 -1.78 -5.60
C GLY A 172 1.77 -2.53 -6.90
N ILE A 173 0.66 -2.72 -7.60
CA ILE A 173 0.67 -3.19 -8.99
C ILE A 173 0.98 -2.03 -9.92
N GLN A 174 1.96 -2.21 -10.80
CA GLN A 174 2.23 -1.29 -11.90
C GLN A 174 1.60 -1.83 -13.19
N GLN A 175 0.79 -1.01 -13.85
CA GLN A 175 0.35 -1.31 -15.22
C GLN A 175 1.38 -0.77 -16.21
N ILE A 176 1.70 -1.59 -17.21
CA ILE A 176 2.40 -1.19 -18.43
C ILE A 176 1.57 -1.56 -19.65
N MET A 177 1.91 -0.96 -20.80
CA MET A 177 1.35 -1.34 -22.09
C MET A 177 2.39 -2.16 -22.85
N GLU A 178 2.05 -3.40 -23.18
CA GLU A 178 2.88 -4.28 -24.01
C GLU A 178 2.08 -4.68 -25.24
N ASN A 179 2.59 -4.36 -26.43
CA ASN A 179 1.90 -4.63 -27.71
C ASN A 179 0.45 -4.09 -27.76
N GLY A 180 0.22 -2.93 -27.15
CA GLY A 180 -1.11 -2.29 -27.08
C GLY A 180 -2.09 -2.92 -26.08
N GLN A 181 -1.65 -3.90 -25.29
CA GLN A 181 -2.46 -4.54 -24.26
C GLN A 181 -1.93 -4.22 -22.85
N PRO A 182 -2.81 -4.06 -21.84
CA PRO A 182 -2.36 -3.86 -20.47
C PRO A 182 -1.68 -5.14 -19.95
N ARG A 183 -0.54 -4.94 -19.29
CA ARG A 183 0.12 -5.95 -18.46
C ARG A 183 0.33 -5.37 -17.07
N TYR A 184 -0.01 -6.16 -16.07
CA TYR A 184 0.08 -5.81 -14.66
C TYR A 184 1.29 -6.50 -14.06
N LEU A 185 2.13 -5.75 -13.35
CA LEU A 185 3.33 -6.23 -12.69
C LEU A 185 3.15 -6.10 -11.18
N LEU A 186 3.31 -7.20 -10.46
CA LEU A 186 3.20 -7.26 -9.01
C LEU A 186 4.55 -7.70 -8.42
N PRO A 187 5.29 -6.79 -7.77
CA PRO A 187 6.52 -7.15 -7.08
C PRO A 187 6.21 -8.10 -5.91
N ALA A 188 6.99 -9.15 -5.80
CA ALA A 188 6.89 -10.09 -4.70
C ALA A 188 8.28 -10.53 -4.25
N HIS A 189 8.37 -11.06 -3.04
CA HIS A 189 9.58 -11.73 -2.56
C HIS A 189 9.23 -12.98 -1.78
N ARG A 190 10.24 -13.74 -1.39
CA ARG A 190 10.09 -14.88 -0.48
C ARG A 190 11.25 -14.91 0.50
N ASN A 191 11.01 -15.47 1.68
CA ASN A 191 12.05 -15.71 2.69
C ASN A 191 11.84 -17.09 3.36
N THR A 192 11.91 -18.12 2.51
CA THR A 192 11.85 -19.53 2.97
C THR A 192 13.00 -19.91 3.90
N ARG A 193 14.12 -19.17 3.86
CA ARG A 193 15.24 -19.32 4.81
C ARG A 193 14.86 -19.19 6.28
N ARG A 194 13.73 -18.55 6.60
CA ARG A 194 13.27 -18.46 7.99
C ARG A 194 12.95 -19.85 8.57
N ASN A 195 12.44 -20.77 7.74
CA ASN A 195 12.00 -22.09 8.16
C ASN A 195 12.91 -23.23 7.67
N ASP A 196 13.65 -23.00 6.58
CA ASP A 196 14.50 -24.00 5.95
C ASP A 196 15.89 -23.40 5.66
N PRO A 197 16.98 -23.87 6.31
CA PRO A 197 18.34 -23.42 6.02
C PRO A 197 18.76 -23.56 4.55
N LEU A 198 18.14 -24.48 3.80
CA LEU A 198 18.37 -24.67 2.36
C LEU A 198 17.44 -23.81 1.49
N GLY A 199 16.54 -23.06 2.10
CA GLY A 199 15.66 -22.13 1.43
C GLY A 199 16.39 -20.95 0.80
N SER A 200 15.60 -20.10 0.15
CA SER A 200 16.07 -18.90 -0.53
C SER A 200 15.37 -17.62 -0.07
N ARG A 201 16.00 -16.50 -0.44
CA ARG A 201 15.59 -15.13 -0.17
C ARG A 201 15.68 -14.36 -1.48
N ASP A 202 14.57 -14.29 -2.19
CA ASP A 202 14.55 -13.77 -3.56
C ASP A 202 13.45 -12.72 -3.71
N GLN A 203 13.78 -11.60 -4.35
CA GLN A 203 12.81 -10.70 -4.95
C GLN A 203 12.53 -11.16 -6.39
N PHE A 204 11.27 -11.08 -6.79
CA PHE A 204 10.82 -11.43 -8.13
C PHE A 204 9.61 -10.58 -8.55
N MET A 205 9.19 -10.76 -9.80
CA MET A 205 8.05 -10.08 -10.37
C MET A 205 7.03 -11.11 -10.84
N LEU A 206 5.77 -10.92 -10.46
CA LEU A 206 4.64 -11.59 -11.08
C LEU A 206 4.05 -10.71 -12.18
N SER A 207 3.54 -11.32 -13.24
CA SER A 207 2.82 -10.63 -14.31
C SER A 207 1.43 -11.21 -14.54
N SER A 208 0.52 -10.33 -14.96
CA SER A 208 -0.85 -10.69 -15.33
C SER A 208 -1.33 -9.84 -16.51
N THR A 209 -2.29 -10.37 -17.28
CA THR A 209 -3.05 -9.61 -18.29
C THR A 209 -4.51 -9.41 -17.88
N SER A 210 -4.96 -10.07 -16.81
CA SER A 210 -6.39 -10.12 -16.41
C SER A 210 -6.63 -9.83 -14.93
N LEU A 211 -5.56 -9.73 -14.12
CA LEU A 211 -5.59 -9.68 -12.65
C LEU A 211 -6.10 -10.96 -11.96
N LEU A 212 -6.63 -11.92 -12.72
CA LEU A 212 -7.10 -13.22 -12.24
C LEU A 212 -6.05 -14.33 -12.40
N GLU A 213 -5.14 -14.17 -13.36
CA GLU A 213 -4.09 -15.14 -13.66
C GLU A 213 -2.71 -14.50 -13.49
N TRP A 214 -1.85 -15.11 -12.69
CA TRP A 214 -0.51 -14.59 -12.37
C TRP A 214 0.58 -15.59 -12.72
N ARG A 215 1.61 -15.09 -13.39
CA ARG A 215 2.77 -15.86 -13.86
C ARG A 215 4.05 -15.26 -13.30
N LEU A 216 5.07 -16.08 -13.08
CA LEU A 216 6.40 -15.55 -12.79
C LEU A 216 6.95 -14.87 -14.04
N ALA A 217 7.23 -13.57 -13.94
CA ALA A 217 7.86 -12.80 -15.01
C ALA A 217 9.39 -12.91 -14.96
N GLY A 218 9.95 -13.02 -13.76
CA GLY A 218 11.38 -13.20 -13.56
C GLY A 218 11.83 -12.89 -12.14
N HIS A 219 13.04 -13.34 -11.81
CA HIS A 219 13.73 -12.98 -10.56
C HIS A 219 14.57 -11.72 -10.74
N ILE A 220 14.72 -10.96 -9.67
CA ILE A 220 15.66 -9.84 -9.64
C ILE A 220 17.07 -10.41 -9.46
N PRO A 221 18.03 -10.07 -10.34
CA PRO A 221 19.40 -10.55 -10.22
C PRO A 221 20.06 -10.14 -8.90
N GLN A 222 20.84 -11.05 -8.33
CA GLN A 222 21.66 -10.79 -7.16
C GLN A 222 23.00 -10.13 -7.56
N PRO A 223 23.60 -9.28 -6.72
CA PRO A 223 24.93 -8.74 -6.96
C PRO A 223 26.00 -9.85 -7.05
N GLU A 224 26.98 -9.69 -7.95
CA GLU A 224 28.11 -10.62 -8.08
C GLU A 224 29.00 -10.65 -6.83
N SER A 225 29.03 -9.57 -6.05
CA SER A 225 29.79 -9.45 -4.81
C SER A 225 29.27 -10.34 -3.67
N GLY A 226 28.08 -10.93 -3.84
CA GLY A 226 27.48 -11.85 -2.88
C GLY A 226 25.97 -11.61 -2.73
N PRO A 227 25.24 -12.61 -2.20
CA PRO A 227 23.80 -12.52 -2.03
C PRO A 227 23.42 -11.46 -1.00
N VAL A 228 22.45 -10.62 -1.37
CA VAL A 228 21.80 -9.65 -0.47
C VAL A 228 20.33 -10.02 -0.35
N PHE A 229 19.75 -9.88 0.84
CA PHE A 229 18.31 -10.04 0.96
C PHE A 229 17.59 -8.81 0.43
N LEU A 230 17.31 -8.83 -0.88
CA LEU A 230 16.44 -7.88 -1.56
C LEU A 230 14.98 -8.28 -1.28
N HIS A 231 14.20 -7.36 -0.70
CA HIS A 231 12.80 -7.61 -0.37
C HIS A 231 11.97 -6.32 -0.43
N GLU A 232 10.64 -6.47 -0.31
CA GLU A 232 9.68 -5.36 -0.25
C GLU A 232 9.83 -4.37 -1.41
N GLY A 233 10.21 -4.88 -2.59
CA GLY A 233 10.44 -4.05 -3.78
C GLY A 233 9.18 -3.33 -4.25
N ASN A 234 9.29 -2.03 -4.54
CA ASN A 234 8.23 -1.19 -5.07
C ASN A 234 8.58 -0.66 -6.47
N LEU A 235 7.64 -0.78 -7.39
CA LEU A 235 7.82 -0.50 -8.81
C LEU A 235 7.09 0.78 -9.19
N ALA A 236 7.78 1.68 -9.88
CA ALA A 236 7.22 2.93 -10.39
C ALA A 236 7.74 3.21 -11.80
N PRO A 237 7.11 4.13 -12.55
CA PRO A 237 7.72 4.70 -13.75
C PRO A 237 9.11 5.25 -13.45
N GLY A 238 10.05 5.00 -14.36
CA GLY A 238 11.41 5.52 -14.30
C GLY A 238 11.52 6.96 -14.79
N ASP A 239 12.77 7.42 -14.96
CA ASP A 239 13.04 8.80 -15.36
C ASP A 239 12.89 8.96 -16.89
N ALA A 240 13.10 7.89 -17.65
CA ALA A 240 12.90 7.85 -19.10
C ALA A 240 11.54 7.23 -19.50
N PRO A 241 10.97 7.62 -20.66
CA PRO A 241 9.75 7.00 -21.19
C PRO A 241 9.91 5.48 -21.36
N GLY A 242 8.98 4.72 -20.79
CA GLY A 242 8.97 3.26 -20.85
C GLY A 242 9.91 2.56 -19.86
N GLU A 243 10.70 3.32 -19.10
CA GLU A 243 11.52 2.78 -18.01
C GLU A 243 10.65 2.48 -16.79
N LEU A 244 11.04 1.44 -16.04
CA LEU A 244 10.52 1.15 -14.73
C LEU A 244 11.67 1.19 -13.71
N LYS A 245 11.43 1.82 -12.57
CA LYS A 245 12.35 1.88 -11.44
C LYS A 245 11.81 0.99 -10.32
N LEU A 246 12.64 0.06 -9.86
CA LEU A 246 12.35 -0.81 -8.72
C LEU A 246 13.20 -0.36 -7.54
N VAL A 247 12.56 0.11 -6.48
CA VAL A 247 13.21 0.47 -5.21
C VAL A 247 12.97 -0.64 -4.22
N MET A 248 14.02 -1.15 -3.57
CA MET A 248 13.92 -2.32 -2.68
C MET A 248 14.51 -2.01 -1.32
N ARG A 249 13.97 -2.67 -0.31
CA ARG A 249 14.60 -2.77 1.00
C ARG A 249 15.71 -3.82 0.93
N THR A 250 16.80 -3.54 1.64
CA THR A 250 17.92 -4.47 1.78
C THR A 250 18.11 -4.85 3.24
N ALA A 251 18.45 -6.11 3.48
CA ALA A 251 18.95 -6.59 4.75
C ALA A 251 20.15 -7.50 4.52
N THR A 252 21.00 -7.63 5.55
CA THR A 252 22.11 -8.58 5.50
C THR A 252 21.57 -9.99 5.34
N ALA A 253 22.16 -10.74 4.41
CA ALA A 253 21.87 -12.17 4.23
C ALA A 253 22.55 -12.96 5.36
N GLY A 254 22.00 -12.86 6.58
CA GLY A 254 22.31 -13.78 7.68
C GLY A 254 21.78 -15.16 7.40
#